data_AF-A0A915L7Z5-F1
#
_entry.id   AF-A0A915L7Z5-F1
#
_cell.length_a   1.000
_cell.length_b   1.000
_cell.length_c   1.000
_cell.angle_alpha   90.00
_cell.angle_beta   90.00
_cell.angle_gamma   90.00
#
_symmetry.space_group_name_H-M   'P 1'
#
loop_
_entity.id
_entity.type
_entity.pdbx_description
1 polymer ?
#
loop_
_entity_poly.entity_id
_entity_poly.type
_entity_poly.pdbx_seq_one_letter_code
_entity_poly.pdbx_strand_id
1 'polypeptide(L)'
;MHKKDHEKFSGNDQYEGYCVDLMKLIAKNLSQPYQIQLVKDDQYGSVDKKGRWNGMIGELLRDEADMAVAPLTINRQRERVVDFSKPFMTTGISIMIKRPEKQEFSVFSFMQPLSNDVWMYIIFAYVGVSVMIFLVARFSPYEWRVEENANGNLVVSNDFSLYNCLWFTLAAFMQQGTDILPRV
;
A
#
# COMPACT_ATOMS: atom_id res chain seq x y z
N MET A 1 -25.13 7.17 22.85
CA MET A 1 -25.81 7.31 21.54
C MET A 1 -27.27 7.00 21.74
N HIS A 2 -28.18 7.63 20.99
CA HIS A 2 -29.59 7.20 21.01
C HIS A 2 -29.72 5.82 20.37
N LYS A 3 -30.56 4.96 20.96
CA LYS A 3 -30.97 3.72 20.32
C LYS A 3 -31.72 4.01 19.01
N LYS A 4 -31.67 3.07 18.06
CA LYS A 4 -32.45 3.19 16.81
C LYS A 4 -33.95 3.40 17.07
N ASP A 5 -34.50 2.72 18.06
CA ASP A 5 -35.92 2.79 18.46
C ASP A 5 -36.13 3.67 19.72
N HIS A 6 -35.30 4.70 19.95
CA HIS A 6 -35.31 5.49 21.19
C HIS A 6 -36.68 6.12 21.52
N GLU A 7 -37.52 6.44 20.52
CA GLU A 7 -38.87 6.99 20.71
C GLU A 7 -39.81 6.07 21.51
N LYS A 8 -39.54 4.75 21.52
CA LYS A 8 -40.33 3.76 22.27
C LYS A 8 -39.90 3.65 23.75
N PHE A 9 -38.80 4.29 24.14
CA PHE A 9 -38.24 4.23 25.49
C PHE A 9 -38.35 5.59 26.18
N SER A 10 -38.29 5.60 27.51
CA SER A 10 -38.28 6.82 28.32
C SER A 10 -37.06 6.87 29.23
N GLY A 11 -36.59 8.08 29.53
CA GLY A 11 -35.44 8.30 30.42
C GLY A 11 -34.15 7.67 29.91
N ASN A 12 -33.41 7.01 30.81
CA ASN A 12 -32.07 6.47 30.52
C ASN A 12 -32.09 5.33 29.49
N ASP A 13 -33.22 4.64 29.32
CA ASP A 13 -33.33 3.51 28.40
C ASP A 13 -33.33 3.91 26.92
N GLN A 14 -33.43 5.21 26.63
CA GLN A 14 -33.29 5.78 25.30
C GLN A 14 -31.86 5.70 24.75
N TYR A 15 -30.86 5.46 25.62
CA TYR A 15 -29.45 5.51 25.27
C TYR A 15 -28.79 4.12 25.29
N GLU A 16 -27.82 3.94 24.40
CA GLU A 16 -26.94 2.78 24.36
C GLU A 16 -25.48 3.16 24.03
N GLY A 17 -24.58 2.22 24.32
CA GLY A 17 -23.15 2.32 24.03
C GLY A 17 -22.26 2.16 25.26
N TYR A 18 -20.95 2.16 25.02
CA TYR A 18 -19.93 1.87 26.03
C TYR A 18 -20.07 2.71 27.32
N CYS A 19 -20.22 4.03 27.19
CA CYS A 19 -20.34 4.92 28.36
C CYS A 19 -21.64 4.71 29.14
N VAL A 20 -22.72 4.26 28.48
CA VAL A 20 -24.00 3.97 29.14
C VAL A 20 -23.86 2.73 30.02
N ASP A 21 -23.22 1.68 29.50
CA ASP A 21 -23.00 0.45 30.25
C ASP A 21 -22.01 0.67 31.41
N LEU A 22 -20.98 1.50 31.18
CA LEU A 22 -20.06 1.93 32.24
C LEU A 22 -20.81 2.69 33.35
N MET A 23 -21.67 3.64 33.01
CA MET A 23 -22.44 4.40 34.00
C MET A 23 -23.41 3.51 34.79
N LYS A 24 -24.05 2.54 34.15
CA LYS A 24 -24.90 1.53 34.83
C LYS A 24 -24.10 0.76 35.90
N LEU A 25 -22.87 0.36 35.59
CA LEU A 25 -22.01 -0.35 36.54
C LEU A 25 -21.55 0.56 37.69
N ILE A 26 -21.20 1.81 37.39
CA ILE A 26 -20.83 2.81 38.41
C ILE A 26 -22.00 3.07 39.36
N ALA A 27 -23.19 3.35 38.83
CA ALA A 27 -24.40 3.60 39.60
C ALA A 27 -24.77 2.39 40.48
N LYS A 28 -24.64 1.17 39.95
CA LYS A 28 -24.87 -0.06 40.71
C LYS A 28 -23.90 -0.20 41.89
N ASN A 29 -22.61 0.12 41.68
CA ASN A 29 -21.61 0.05 42.74
C ASN A 29 -21.78 1.15 43.80
N LEU A 30 -22.21 2.34 43.40
CA LEU A 30 -22.46 3.47 44.31
C LEU A 30 -23.84 3.44 44.96
N SER A 31 -24.76 2.57 44.48
CA SER A 31 -26.15 2.50 44.92
C SER A 31 -26.90 3.84 44.82
N GLN A 32 -26.60 4.63 43.79
CA GLN A 32 -27.20 5.94 43.56
C GLN A 32 -28.01 5.97 42.25
N PRO A 33 -29.18 6.64 42.23
CA PRO A 33 -29.89 6.90 41.00
C PRO A 33 -29.12 7.89 40.15
N TYR A 34 -29.31 7.82 38.83
CA TYR A 34 -28.69 8.74 37.88
C TYR A 34 -29.66 9.03 36.75
N GLN A 35 -29.50 10.19 36.10
CA GLN A 35 -30.21 10.56 34.90
C GLN A 35 -29.20 10.94 33.82
N ILE A 36 -29.35 10.36 32.64
CA ILE A 36 -28.50 10.68 31.49
C ILE A 36 -29.04 11.96 30.85
N GLN A 37 -28.16 12.96 30.75
CA GLN A 37 -28.40 14.19 30.02
C GLN A 37 -27.31 14.35 28.94
N LEU A 38 -27.72 14.77 27.75
CA LEU A 38 -26.79 15.16 26.70
C LEU A 38 -26.36 16.61 26.92
N VAL A 39 -25.08 16.89 26.65
CA VAL A 39 -24.55 18.26 26.66
C VAL A 39 -25.30 19.11 25.64
N LYS A 40 -25.63 20.35 26.01
CA LYS A 40 -26.52 21.21 25.20
C LYS A 40 -25.92 21.68 23.88
N ASP A 41 -24.59 21.84 23.84
CA ASP A 41 -23.85 22.43 22.70
C ASP A 41 -23.04 21.41 21.89
N ASP A 42 -23.13 20.12 22.22
CA ASP A 42 -22.37 19.01 21.62
C ASP A 42 -20.83 19.19 21.69
N GLN A 43 -20.33 19.97 22.65
CA GLN A 43 -18.90 20.21 22.84
C GLN A 43 -18.34 19.46 24.06
N TYR A 44 -17.07 19.05 23.95
CA TYR A 44 -16.34 18.46 25.07
C TYR A 44 -16.02 19.48 26.17
N GLY A 45 -15.72 20.70 25.77
CA GLY A 45 -15.29 21.77 26.67
C GLY A 45 -13.94 22.37 26.24
N SER A 46 -14.01 23.63 25.86
CA SER A 46 -12.91 24.52 25.49
C SER A 46 -13.14 25.89 26.12
N VAL A 47 -12.05 26.67 26.21
CA VAL A 47 -12.06 28.02 26.78
C VAL A 47 -12.26 29.03 25.66
N ASP A 48 -13.31 29.84 25.76
CA ASP A 48 -13.53 31.00 24.88
C ASP A 48 -12.52 32.12 25.17
N LYS A 49 -12.37 33.10 24.28
CA LYS A 49 -11.47 34.27 24.43
C LYS A 49 -11.71 35.05 25.73
N LYS A 50 -12.91 34.95 26.30
CA LYS A 50 -13.30 35.58 27.57
C LYS A 50 -12.99 34.72 28.81
N GLY A 51 -12.31 33.59 28.67
CA GLY A 51 -11.97 32.68 29.78
C GLY A 51 -13.12 31.78 30.25
N ARG A 52 -14.25 31.74 29.53
CA ARG A 52 -15.41 30.93 29.89
C ARG A 52 -15.33 29.55 29.26
N TRP A 53 -15.69 28.52 30.02
CA TRP A 53 -15.76 27.14 29.54
C TRP A 53 -17.13 26.81 28.95
N ASN A 54 -17.14 26.16 27.78
CA ASN A 54 -18.33 25.58 27.16
C ASN A 54 -18.36 24.05 27.34
N GLY A 55 -19.29 23.37 26.68
CA GLY A 55 -19.36 21.91 26.67
C GLY A 55 -19.58 21.28 28.03
N MET A 56 -19.24 19.99 28.11
CA MET A 56 -19.35 19.21 29.34
C MET A 56 -18.58 19.84 30.50
N ILE A 57 -17.37 20.36 30.26
CA ILE A 57 -16.59 21.06 31.30
C ILE A 57 -17.34 22.29 31.82
N GLY A 58 -17.94 23.06 30.93
CA GLY A 58 -18.72 24.25 31.30
C GLY A 58 -19.98 23.90 32.09
N GLU A 59 -20.67 22.82 31.73
CA GLU A 59 -21.86 22.35 32.46
C GLU A 59 -21.50 21.88 33.88
N LEU A 60 -20.38 21.17 34.07
CA LEU A 60 -19.87 20.80 35.39
C LEU A 60 -19.55 22.04 36.24
N LEU A 61 -18.90 23.06 35.65
CA LEU A 61 -18.54 24.29 36.38
C LEU A 61 -19.72 25.18 36.75
N ARG A 62 -20.87 25.00 36.10
CA ARG A 62 -22.12 25.73 36.37
C ARG A 62 -23.09 24.91 37.22
N ASP A 63 -22.66 23.76 37.74
CA ASP A 63 -23.49 22.81 38.49
C ASP A 63 -24.76 22.39 37.72
N GLU A 64 -24.68 22.33 36.38
CA GLU A 64 -25.76 21.82 35.53
C GLU A 64 -25.72 20.29 35.41
N ALA A 65 -24.58 19.68 35.75
CA ALA A 65 -24.38 18.23 35.79
C ALA A 65 -23.41 17.87 36.92
N ASP A 66 -23.63 16.73 37.58
CA ASP A 66 -22.79 16.27 38.70
C ASP A 66 -21.55 15.48 38.22
N MET A 67 -21.65 14.81 37.07
CA MET A 67 -20.59 13.96 36.54
C MET A 67 -20.66 13.89 35.01
N ALA A 68 -19.50 13.91 34.36
CA ALA A 68 -19.37 13.68 32.92
C ALA A 68 -18.74 12.31 32.63
N VAL A 69 -19.53 11.38 32.08
CA VAL A 69 -19.06 10.07 31.61
C VAL A 69 -19.06 10.05 30.08
N ALA A 70 -17.91 10.35 29.50
CA ALA A 70 -17.73 10.54 28.06
C ALA A 70 -16.29 10.19 27.62
N PRO A 71 -16.01 10.06 26.31
CA PRO A 71 -14.64 9.96 25.79
C PRO A 71 -13.90 11.31 25.88
N LEU A 72 -13.75 11.83 27.10
CA LEU A 72 -13.19 13.14 27.39
C LEU A 72 -11.69 13.01 27.69
N THR A 73 -10.85 13.56 26.80
CA THR A 73 -9.40 13.56 26.98
C THR A 73 -8.98 14.43 28.17
N ILE A 74 -8.24 13.84 29.11
CA ILE A 74 -7.59 14.53 30.23
C ILE A 74 -6.47 15.41 29.67
N ASN A 75 -6.55 16.71 29.92
CA ASN A 75 -5.50 17.67 29.54
C ASN A 75 -5.26 18.68 30.67
N ARG A 76 -4.11 19.36 30.63
CA ARG A 76 -3.69 20.30 31.68
C ARG A 76 -4.64 21.46 31.91
N GLN A 77 -5.38 21.92 30.90
CA GLN A 77 -6.30 23.05 31.06
C GLN A 77 -7.58 22.63 31.77
N ARG A 78 -8.12 21.45 31.43
CA ARG A 78 -9.32 20.88 32.04
C ARG A 78 -9.04 20.44 33.48
N GLU A 79 -7.91 19.81 33.73
CA GLU A 79 -7.50 19.35 35.07
C GLU A 79 -7.33 20.48 36.08
N ARG A 80 -7.18 21.73 35.63
CA ARG A 80 -7.12 22.91 36.53
C ARG A 80 -8.49 23.37 37.04
N VAL A 81 -9.58 22.92 36.42
CA VAL A 81 -10.93 23.41 36.69
C VAL A 81 -11.91 22.30 37.10
N VAL A 82 -11.61 21.06 36.74
CA VAL A 82 -12.39 19.88 37.16
C VAL A 82 -11.44 18.76 37.57
N ASP A 83 -11.89 17.93 38.49
CA ASP A 83 -11.17 16.73 38.90
C ASP A 83 -11.47 15.55 37.97
N PHE A 84 -10.43 14.76 37.66
CA PHE A 84 -10.56 13.54 36.86
C PHE A 84 -10.27 12.31 37.72
N SER A 85 -10.98 11.22 37.42
CA SER A 85 -10.60 9.89 37.93
C SER A 85 -9.34 9.37 37.23
N LYS A 86 -8.87 8.18 37.63
CA LYS A 86 -7.83 7.48 36.87
C LYS A 86 -8.39 7.10 35.48
N PRO A 87 -7.58 7.26 34.41
CA PRO A 87 -8.02 6.91 33.07
C PRO A 87 -8.42 5.43 33.02
N PHE A 88 -9.62 5.14 32.53
CA PHE A 88 -10.14 3.77 32.38
C PHE A 88 -9.83 3.17 31.00
N MET A 89 -9.40 3.99 30.03
CA MET A 89 -9.01 3.57 28.69
C MET A 89 -7.83 4.42 28.21
N THR A 90 -6.80 3.78 27.69
CA THR A 90 -5.65 4.45 27.08
C THR A 90 -5.77 4.43 25.56
N THR A 91 -5.84 5.61 24.96
CA THR A 91 -5.83 5.79 23.51
C THR A 91 -4.71 6.74 23.10
N GLY A 92 -4.31 6.68 21.83
CA GLY A 92 -3.26 7.53 21.26
C GLY A 92 -3.67 8.07 19.89
N ILE A 93 -2.84 8.97 19.35
CA ILE A 93 -3.02 9.51 18.01
C ILE A 93 -2.64 8.41 17.00
N SER A 94 -3.57 8.09 16.11
CA SER A 94 -3.37 7.12 15.03
C SER A 94 -3.76 7.74 13.69
N ILE A 95 -3.05 7.37 12.63
CA ILE A 95 -3.36 7.82 11.26
C ILE A 95 -4.19 6.73 10.58
N MET A 96 -5.36 7.11 10.08
CA MET A 96 -6.21 6.25 9.26
C MET A 96 -5.95 6.52 7.79
N ILE A 97 -5.54 5.50 7.04
CA ILE A 97 -5.35 5.58 5.57
C ILE A 97 -6.31 4.63 4.85
N LYS A 98 -6.71 4.99 3.64
CA LYS A 98 -7.45 4.09 2.75
C LYS A 98 -6.60 2.84 2.51
N ARG A 99 -7.21 1.66 2.59
CA ARG A 99 -6.54 0.41 2.23
C ARG A 99 -6.00 0.52 0.80
N PRO A 100 -4.70 0.27 0.55
CA PRO A 100 -4.17 0.32 -0.81
C PRO A 100 -4.87 -0.73 -1.66
N GLU A 101 -5.23 -0.34 -2.88
CA GLU A 101 -5.71 -1.28 -3.88
C GLU A 101 -4.56 -2.23 -4.23
N LYS A 102 -4.82 -3.53 -4.23
CA LYS A 102 -3.82 -4.52 -4.63
C LYS A 102 -3.55 -4.30 -6.11
N GLN A 103 -2.29 -4.10 -6.49
CA GLN A 103 -1.92 -4.09 -7.90
C GLN A 103 -2.34 -5.43 -8.52
N GLU A 104 -3.11 -5.38 -9.60
CA GLU A 104 -3.46 -6.58 -10.35
C GLU A 104 -2.19 -7.11 -11.02
N PHE A 105 -1.93 -8.41 -10.88
CA PHE A 105 -0.78 -9.04 -11.53
C PHE A 105 -0.97 -8.98 -13.05
N SER A 106 -0.13 -8.19 -13.72
CA SER A 106 -0.09 -8.18 -15.19
C SER A 106 0.52 -9.48 -15.70
N VAL A 107 0.03 -10.02 -16.81
CA VAL A 107 0.61 -11.19 -17.50
C VAL A 107 2.07 -10.97 -17.92
N PHE A 108 2.51 -9.71 -18.06
CA PHE A 108 3.90 -9.33 -18.37
C PHE A 108 4.73 -8.99 -17.12
N SER A 109 4.29 -9.38 -15.92
CA SER A 109 5.05 -9.11 -14.69
C SER A 109 6.45 -9.75 -14.71
N PHE A 110 6.65 -10.81 -15.51
CA PHE A 110 7.97 -11.42 -15.70
C PHE A 110 8.97 -10.51 -16.44
N MET A 111 8.49 -9.51 -17.21
CA MET A 111 9.35 -8.54 -17.89
C MET A 111 9.70 -7.33 -17.02
N GLN A 112 8.97 -7.10 -15.92
CA GLN A 112 9.17 -5.98 -14.99
C GLN A 112 10.53 -5.93 -14.26
N PRO A 113 11.28 -7.04 -14.06
CA PRO A 113 12.62 -6.97 -13.48
C PRO A 113 13.59 -6.09 -14.30
N LEU A 114 13.27 -5.85 -15.57
CA LEU A 114 14.09 -5.07 -16.48
C LEU A 114 13.30 -3.88 -17.06
N SER A 115 13.91 -2.69 -17.10
CA SER A 115 13.29 -1.51 -17.71
C SER A 115 13.06 -1.70 -19.22
N ASN A 116 12.02 -1.05 -19.77
CA ASN A 116 11.73 -1.02 -21.20
C ASN A 116 12.93 -0.56 -22.03
N ASP A 117 13.75 0.36 -21.50
CA ASP A 117 14.95 0.85 -22.17
C ASP A 117 15.98 -0.26 -22.39
N VAL A 118 16.17 -1.14 -21.40
CA VAL A 118 17.15 -2.23 -21.52
C VAL A 118 16.65 -3.31 -22.47
N TRP A 119 15.33 -3.56 -22.50
CA TRP A 119 14.74 -4.42 -23.55
C TRP A 119 15.02 -3.89 -24.96
N MET A 120 14.90 -2.58 -25.17
CA MET A 120 15.27 -1.96 -26.45
C MET A 120 16.77 -2.13 -26.75
N TYR A 121 17.65 -1.89 -25.78
CA TYR A 121 19.08 -2.09 -25.96
C TYR A 121 19.46 -3.55 -26.28
N ILE A 122 18.79 -4.53 -25.67
CA ILE A 122 19.01 -5.96 -25.97
C ILE A 122 18.66 -6.25 -27.44
N ILE A 123 17.54 -5.74 -27.94
CA ILE A 123 17.13 -5.95 -29.35
C ILE A 123 18.14 -5.30 -30.31
N PHE A 124 18.55 -4.05 -30.05
CA PHE A 124 19.54 -3.37 -30.89
C PHE A 124 20.91 -4.07 -30.87
N ALA A 125 21.37 -4.48 -29.69
CA ALA A 125 22.62 -5.21 -29.54
C ALA A 125 22.56 -6.56 -30.28
N TYR A 126 21.46 -7.30 -30.18
CA TYR A 126 21.24 -8.57 -30.88
C TYR A 126 21.35 -8.44 -32.41
N VAL A 127 20.67 -7.44 -32.98
CA VAL A 127 20.74 -7.17 -34.43
C VAL A 127 22.16 -6.70 -34.82
N GLY A 128 22.75 -5.80 -34.02
CA GLY A 128 24.10 -5.28 -34.27
C GLY A 128 25.18 -6.37 -34.29
N VAL A 129 25.18 -7.26 -33.30
CA VAL A 129 26.12 -8.39 -33.23
C VAL A 129 25.90 -9.35 -34.41
N SER A 130 24.65 -9.65 -34.77
CA SER A 130 24.32 -10.51 -35.91
C SER A 130 24.87 -9.97 -37.23
N VAL A 131 24.71 -8.66 -37.47
CA VAL A 131 25.25 -7.99 -38.67
C VAL A 131 26.77 -7.98 -38.66
N MET A 132 27.40 -7.71 -37.51
CA MET A 132 28.86 -7.72 -37.40
C MET A 132 29.45 -9.10 -37.70
N ILE A 133 28.86 -10.18 -37.16
CA ILE A 133 29.29 -11.55 -37.46
C ILE A 133 29.11 -11.86 -38.95
N PHE A 134 27.98 -11.47 -39.54
CA PHE A 134 27.74 -11.65 -40.98
C PHE A 134 28.80 -10.95 -41.85
N LEU A 135 29.16 -9.70 -41.53
CA LEU A 135 30.21 -8.98 -42.24
C LEU A 135 31.57 -9.67 -42.09
N VAL A 136 31.94 -10.07 -40.87
CA VAL A 136 33.20 -10.77 -40.61
C VAL A 136 33.26 -12.09 -41.38
N ALA A 137 32.20 -12.90 -41.35
CA ALA A 137 32.16 -14.17 -42.05
C ALA A 137 32.15 -14.01 -43.58
N ARG A 138 31.63 -12.89 -44.11
CA ARG A 138 31.65 -12.62 -45.56
C ARG A 138 33.01 -12.12 -46.05
N PHE A 139 33.70 -11.30 -45.25
CA PHE A 139 34.99 -10.71 -45.61
C PHE A 139 36.19 -11.58 -45.25
N SER A 140 36.09 -12.45 -44.24
CA SER A 140 37.15 -13.38 -43.88
C SER A 140 37.23 -14.51 -44.91
N PRO A 141 38.36 -14.66 -45.65
CA PRO A 141 38.55 -15.76 -46.59
C PRO A 141 38.61 -17.14 -45.91
N TYR A 142 38.87 -17.19 -44.60
CA TYR A 142 39.04 -18.42 -43.82
C TYR A 142 37.73 -19.15 -43.50
N GLU A 143 36.60 -18.44 -43.58
CA GLU A 143 35.26 -19.01 -43.35
C GLU A 143 34.64 -19.65 -44.60
N TRP A 144 35.29 -19.50 -45.75
CA TRP A 144 34.85 -20.08 -47.01
C TRP A 144 35.23 -21.56 -47.07
N ARG A 145 34.24 -22.43 -47.16
CA ARG A 145 34.43 -23.87 -47.33
C ARG A 145 34.61 -24.17 -48.80
N VAL A 146 35.61 -24.97 -49.14
CA VAL A 146 35.69 -25.60 -50.46
C VAL A 146 35.07 -26.98 -50.28
N GLU A 147 33.83 -27.15 -50.73
CA GLU A 147 33.11 -28.41 -50.69
C GLU A 147 33.14 -29.06 -52.08
N GLU A 148 33.42 -30.36 -52.13
CA GLU A 148 33.39 -31.13 -53.36
C GLU A 148 31.96 -31.62 -53.61
N ASN A 149 31.32 -31.14 -54.68
CA ASN A 149 30.01 -31.61 -55.08
C ASN A 149 30.07 -33.09 -55.51
N ALA A 150 28.93 -33.78 -55.47
CA ALA A 150 28.79 -35.18 -55.91
C ALA A 150 29.24 -35.47 -57.36
N ASN A 151 29.52 -34.44 -58.15
CA ASN A 151 30.01 -34.50 -59.52
C ASN A 151 31.53 -34.23 -59.65
N GLY A 152 32.28 -34.13 -58.54
CA GLY A 152 33.72 -33.86 -58.51
C GLY A 152 34.13 -32.39 -58.71
N ASN A 153 33.17 -31.45 -58.66
CA ASN A 153 33.44 -30.02 -58.81
C ASN A 153 33.60 -29.36 -57.43
N LEU A 154 34.66 -28.60 -57.23
CA LEU A 154 34.88 -27.82 -56.01
C LEU A 154 34.00 -26.56 -56.02
N VAL A 155 33.05 -26.46 -55.09
CA VAL A 155 32.20 -25.29 -54.87
C VAL A 155 32.59 -24.62 -53.57
N VAL A 156 32.70 -23.29 -53.60
CA VAL A 156 33.00 -22.52 -52.40
C VAL A 156 31.68 -22.12 -51.72
N SER A 157 31.38 -22.70 -50.56
CA SER A 157 30.17 -22.44 -49.76
C SER A 157 30.51 -21.69 -48.47
N ASN A 158 29.60 -20.82 -48.01
CA ASN A 158 29.72 -20.12 -46.74
C ASN A 158 28.42 -20.34 -45.95
N ASP A 159 28.53 -21.00 -44.80
CA ASP A 159 27.39 -21.38 -43.96
C ASP A 159 26.83 -20.20 -43.17
N PHE A 160 27.56 -19.09 -43.04
CA PHE A 160 27.12 -17.89 -42.34
C PHE A 160 26.30 -16.96 -43.24
N SER A 161 25.07 -17.39 -43.55
CA SER A 161 24.03 -16.51 -44.08
C SER A 161 23.51 -15.55 -42.99
N LEU A 162 22.85 -14.44 -43.36
CA LEU A 162 22.29 -13.49 -42.39
C LEU A 162 21.30 -14.18 -41.43
N TYR A 163 20.51 -15.13 -41.93
CA TYR A 163 19.60 -15.94 -41.12
C TYR A 163 20.35 -16.84 -40.13
N ASN A 164 21.43 -17.49 -40.57
CA ASN A 164 22.25 -18.35 -39.72
C ASN A 164 23.00 -17.54 -38.67
N CYS A 165 23.39 -16.30 -38.95
CA CYS A 165 24.00 -15.39 -37.97
C CYS A 165 23.00 -14.92 -36.91
N LEU A 166 21.75 -14.64 -37.29
CA LEU A 166 20.67 -14.33 -36.35
C LEU A 166 20.37 -15.54 -35.45
N TRP A 167 20.26 -16.73 -36.03
CA TRP A 167 20.06 -17.96 -35.27
C TRP A 167 21.23 -18.24 -34.31
N PHE A 168 22.46 -18.06 -34.79
CA PHE A 168 23.67 -18.25 -33.99
C PHE A 168 23.72 -17.33 -32.77
N THR A 169 23.48 -16.04 -32.96
CA THR A 169 23.49 -15.06 -31.86
C THR A 169 22.34 -15.28 -30.88
N LEU A 170 21.17 -15.72 -31.35
CA LEU A 170 20.02 -16.02 -30.49
C LEU A 170 20.32 -17.23 -29.60
N ALA A 171 20.84 -18.29 -30.19
CA ALA A 171 21.22 -19.49 -29.46
C ALA A 171 22.33 -19.20 -28.44
N ALA A 172 23.38 -18.47 -28.83
CA ALA A 172 24.43 -18.04 -27.92
C ALA A 172 23.88 -17.17 -26.76
N PHE A 173 22.95 -16.25 -27.05
CA PHE A 173 22.31 -15.42 -26.03
C PHE A 173 21.45 -16.22 -25.05
N MET A 174 20.72 -17.22 -25.55
CA MET A 174 19.93 -18.15 -24.75
C MET A 174 20.76 -19.26 -24.09
N GLN A 175 22.10 -19.22 -24.23
CA GLN A 175 23.03 -20.24 -23.74
C GLN A 175 22.73 -21.64 -24.30
N GLN A 176 22.20 -21.69 -25.52
CA GLN A 176 21.96 -22.91 -26.28
C GLN A 176 23.08 -23.11 -27.31
N GLY A 177 23.48 -24.36 -27.53
CA GLY A 177 24.48 -24.71 -28.53
C GLY A 177 23.94 -24.60 -29.96
N THR A 178 24.83 -24.46 -30.93
CA THR A 178 24.52 -24.43 -32.36
C THR A 178 25.38 -25.40 -33.14
N ASP A 179 24.84 -25.93 -34.23
CA ASP A 179 25.58 -26.82 -35.14
C ASP A 179 26.59 -26.07 -36.03
N ILE A 180 26.45 -24.74 -36.11
CA ILE A 180 27.31 -23.85 -36.90
C ILE A 180 28.19 -23.08 -35.93
N LEU A 181 29.52 -23.19 -36.09
CA LEU A 181 30.52 -22.56 -35.23
C LEU A 181 31.50 -21.75 -36.08
N PRO A 182 31.88 -20.53 -35.65
CA PRO A 182 32.90 -19.75 -36.33
C PRO A 182 34.26 -20.45 -36.23
N ARG A 183 35.06 -20.33 -37.29
CA ARG A 183 36.40 -20.91 -37.35
C ARG A 183 37.42 -19.93 -36.76
N VAL A 184 38.32 -20.46 -35.92
CA VAL A 184 39.46 -19.72 -35.33
C VAL A 184 40.70 -19.93 -36.17
#